data_AF-V5H5S4-F1
#
_entry.id   AF-V5H5S4-F1
#
_cell.length_a   1.000
_cell.length_b   1.000
_cell.length_c   1.000
_cell.angle_alpha   90.00
_cell.angle_beta   90.00
_cell.angle_gamma   90.00
#
_symmetry.space_group_name_H-M   'P 1'
#
loop_
_entity.id
_entity.type
_entity.pdbx_description
1 polymer ?
#
loop_
_entity_poly.entity_id
_entity_poly.type
_entity_poly.pdbx_seq_one_letter_code
_entity_poly.pdbx_strand_id
1 'polypeptide(L)' 'LSCVIAKLSEADCRYPLALPSCEEGSLRYFYSFYNNTNQCELFNGCGEGTNMFGSLGECIQECPYGRHHPPGERVTGTQ' A
#
# COMPACT_ATOMS: atom_id res chain seq x y z
N LEU A 1 -24.97 -7.83 -5.93
CA LEU A 1 -23.77 -8.05 -5.09
C LEU A 1 -23.04 -6.73 -4.99
N SER A 2 -22.97 -6.12 -3.80
CA SER A 2 -22.16 -4.91 -3.60
C SER A 2 -20.75 -5.38 -3.25
N CYS A 3 -19.81 -5.30 -4.19
CA CYS A 3 -18.40 -5.58 -3.92
C CYS A 3 -17.82 -4.37 -3.18
N VAL A 4 -17.93 -4.36 -1.85
CA VAL A 4 -17.09 -3.49 -1.03
C VAL A 4 -15.67 -4.03 -1.12
N ILE A 5 -14.87 -3.44 -2.00
CA ILE A 5 -13.42 -3.63 -1.96
C ILE A 5 -12.97 -2.99 -0.64
N ALA A 6 -12.58 -3.84 0.32
CA ALA A 6 -12.32 -3.43 1.69
C ALA A 6 -10.96 -2.72 1.75
N LYS A 7 -10.98 -1.38 1.73
CA LYS A 7 -9.80 -0.54 1.96
C LYS A 7 -9.07 -0.96 3.25
N LEU A 8 -7.75 -0.96 3.21
CA LEU A 8 -6.91 -1.11 4.40
C LEU A 8 -7.04 0.10 5.33
N SER A 9 -6.66 -0.06 6.60
CA SER A 9 -6.53 1.09 7.49
C SER A 9 -5.31 1.95 7.12
N GLU A 10 -5.32 3.24 7.47
CA GLU A 10 -4.16 4.11 7.22
C GLU A 10 -2.91 3.61 7.96
N ALA A 11 -3.09 3.01 9.14
CA ALA A 11 -2.00 2.41 9.90
C ALA A 11 -1.36 1.23 9.15
N ASP A 12 -2.16 0.36 8.53
CA ASP A 12 -1.67 -0.76 7.72
C ASP A 12 -0.95 -0.27 6.46
N CYS A 13 -1.48 0.76 5.80
CA CYS A 13 -0.84 1.38 4.64
C CYS A 13 0.48 2.06 4.99
N ARG A 14 0.62 2.60 6.21
CA ARG A 14 1.85 3.23 6.70
C ARG A 14 2.78 2.26 7.41
N TYR A 15 2.43 0.97 7.48
CA TYR A 15 3.27 -0.04 8.10
C TYR A 15 4.62 -0.12 7.37
N PRO A 16 5.76 -0.16 8.09
CA PRO A 16 7.08 -0.19 7.47
C PRO A 16 7.24 -1.35 6.49
N LEU A 17 7.82 -1.05 5.32
CA LEU A 17 8.24 -2.09 4.39
C LEU A 17 9.43 -2.84 4.98
N ALA A 18 9.20 -4.07 5.43
CA ALA A 18 10.27 -5.01 5.72
C ALA A 18 10.68 -5.65 4.39
N LEU A 19 11.82 -5.23 3.83
CA LEU A 19 12.45 -5.89 2.68
C LEU A 19 13.50 -6.88 3.21
N PRO A 20 13.17 -8.18 3.36
CA PRO A 20 14.14 -9.16 3.81
C PRO A 20 15.25 -9.37 2.76
N SER A 21 16.36 -9.98 3.18
CA SER A 21 17.33 -10.53 2.24
C SER A 21 16.63 -11.60 1.39
N CYS A 22 16.58 -11.39 0.09
CA CYS A 22 15.88 -12.30 -0.81
C CYS A 22 16.72 -13.51 -1.17
N GLU A 23 16.08 -14.68 -1.22
CA GLU A 23 16.66 -15.88 -1.81
C GLU A 23 16.89 -15.67 -3.31
N GLU A 24 17.88 -16.34 -3.87
CA GLU A 24 18.19 -16.27 -5.30
C GLU A 24 16.96 -16.64 -6.14
N GLY A 25 16.58 -15.78 -7.09
CA GLY A 25 15.41 -15.98 -7.95
C GLY A 25 14.05 -15.59 -7.35
N SER A 26 13.98 -15.17 -6.08
CA SER A 26 12.72 -14.79 -5.41
C SER A 26 12.34 -13.30 -5.55
N LEU A 27 13.20 -12.50 -6.20
CA LEU A 27 13.01 -11.06 -6.32
C LEU A 27 11.88 -10.73 -7.30
N ARG A 28 10.93 -9.91 -6.84
CA ARG A 28 9.77 -9.44 -7.60
C ARG A 28 9.59 -7.93 -7.44
N TYR A 29 8.89 -7.34 -8.41
CA TYR A 29 8.41 -5.97 -8.30
C TYR A 29 7.01 -5.96 -7.67
N PHE A 30 6.74 -4.95 -6.85
CA PHE A 30 5.44 -4.73 -6.25
C PHE A 30 5.26 -3.25 -5.89
N TYR A 31 4.01 -2.82 -5.71
CA TYR A 31 3.68 -1.47 -5.28
C TYR A 31 3.36 -1.45 -3.80
N SER A 32 3.75 -0.39 -3.10
CA SER A 32 3.46 -0.21 -1.68
C SER A 32 3.26 1.26 -1.34
N PHE A 33 2.36 1.56 -0.40
CA PHE A 33 2.23 2.90 0.14
C PHE A 33 3.45 3.23 1.00
N TYR A 34 4.20 4.24 0.61
CA TYR A 34 5.42 4.63 1.30
C TYR A 34 5.19 5.87 2.16
N ASN A 35 5.33 5.69 3.47
CA ASN A 35 5.02 6.75 4.45
C ASN A 35 5.85 8.02 4.24
N ASN A 36 7.12 7.90 3.85
CA ASN A 36 8.02 9.05 3.71
C ASN A 36 7.64 9.98 2.56
N THR A 37 7.15 9.43 1.45
CA THR A 37 6.71 10.21 0.28
C THR A 37 5.20 10.42 0.25
N ASN A 38 4.48 9.73 1.14
CA ASN A 38 3.05 9.82 1.33
C ASN A 38 2.25 9.40 0.07
N GLN A 39 2.76 8.39 -0.66
CA GLN A 39 2.18 7.86 -1.89
C GLN A 39 2.62 6.40 -2.14
N CYS A 40 1.88 5.71 -3.01
CA CYS A 40 2.27 4.42 -3.58
C CYS A 40 3.48 4.55 -4.51
N GLU A 41 4.46 3.66 -4.34
CA GLU A 41 5.69 3.58 -5.12
C GLU A 41 6.03 2.14 -5.51
N LEU A 42 6.86 1.98 -6.53
CA LEU A 42 7.35 0.69 -7.00
C LEU A 42 8.60 0.30 -6.21
N PHE A 43 8.58 -0.89 -5.61
CA PHE A 43 9.71 -1.50 -4.92
C PHE A 43 10.10 -2.81 -5.58
N ASN A 44 11.31 -3.26 -5.29
CA ASN A 44 11.74 -4.62 -5.57
C ASN A 44 12.15 -5.32 -4.28
N GLY A 45 11.80 -6.60 -4.17
CA GLY A 45 12.03 -7.39 -2.97
C GLY A 45 11.36 -8.74 -3.07
N CYS A 46 11.07 -9.35 -1.94
CA CYS A 46 10.50 -10.68 -1.84
C CYS A 46 9.61 -10.77 -0.61
N GLY A 47 8.88 -11.88 -0.49
CA GLY A 47 7.89 -12.08 0.56
C GLY A 47 6.54 -11.45 0.24
N GLU A 48 5.62 -11.54 1.19
CA GLU A 48 4.25 -11.03 1.10
C GLU A 48 3.94 -10.18 2.33
N GLY A 49 3.04 -9.22 2.17
CA GLY A 49 2.59 -8.35 3.23
C GLY A 49 1.36 -7.56 2.81
N THR A 50 0.62 -7.06 3.78
CA THR A 50 -0.64 -6.34 3.55
C THR A 50 -0.43 -5.07 2.71
N ASN A 51 0.72 -4.40 2.87
CA ASN A 51 1.12 -3.23 2.07
C ASN A 51 2.01 -3.64 0.88
N MET A 52 1.67 -4.72 0.15
CA MET A 52 2.39 -5.15 -1.07
C MET A 52 1.38 -5.56 -2.15
N PHE A 53 1.33 -4.81 -3.24
CA PHE A 53 0.31 -4.92 -4.28
C PHE A 53 0.92 -5.25 -5.65
N GLY A 54 0.15 -5.93 -6.50
CA GLY A 54 0.59 -6.32 -7.84
C GLY A 54 0.57 -5.15 -8.84
N SER A 55 -0.16 -4.08 -8.54
CA SER A 55 -0.27 -2.91 -9.40
C SER A 55 -0.40 -1.59 -8.64
N LEU A 56 -0.07 -0.48 -9.31
CA LEU A 56 -0.26 0.86 -8.76
C LEU A 56 -1.75 1.14 -8.45
N GLY A 57 -2.65 0.70 -9.32
CA GLY A 57 -4.09 0.90 -9.14
C GLY A 57 -4.61 0.20 -7.89
N GLU A 58 -4.20 -1.04 -7.69
CA GLU A 58 -4.54 -1.82 -6.49
C GLU A 58 -4.03 -1.11 -5.21
N CYS A 59 -2.77 -0.65 -5.21
CA CYS A 59 -2.24 0.11 -4.07
C CYS A 59 -3.05 1.38 -3.78
N ILE A 60 -3.44 2.15 -4.80
CA ILE A 60 -4.24 3.37 -4.63
C ILE A 60 -5.64 3.05 -4.12
N GLN A 61 -6.25 1.97 -4.62
CA GLN A 61 -7.60 1.55 -4.21
C GLN A 61 -7.63 1.08 -2.76
N GLU A 62 -6.62 0.31 -2.33
CA GLU A 62 -6.50 -0.23 -0.97
C GLU A 62 -5.99 0.81 0.03
N CYS A 63 -5.11 1.73 -0.41
CA CYS A 63 -4.51 2.79 0.39
C CYS A 63 -4.78 4.21 -0.18
N PRO A 64 -6.05 4.70 -0.14
CA PRO A 64 -6.43 6.02 -0.65
C PRO A 64 -6.10 7.13 0.35
N TYR A 65 -4.86 7.16 0.83
CA TYR A 65 -4.34 8.09 1.82
C TYR A 65 -3.27 8.99 1.22
N GLY A 66 -2.85 10.01 1.97
CA GLY A 66 -1.78 10.92 1.51
C GLY A 66 -2.11 11.59 0.18
N ARG A 67 -1.24 11.42 -0.83
CA ARG A 67 -1.44 11.98 -2.17
C ARG A 67 -2.53 11.27 -2.99
N HIS A 68 -3.05 10.15 -2.50
CA HIS A 68 -4.11 9.36 -3.12
C HIS A 68 -5.49 9.64 -2.53
N HIS A 69 -5.58 10.54 -1.56
CA HIS A 69 -6.83 10.88 -0.90
C HIS A 69 -7.82 11.53 -1.89
N PRO A 70 -9.02 10.94 -2.10
CA PRO A 70 -9.99 11.46 -3.05
C PRO A 70 -10.55 12.82 -2.60
N PRO A 71 -10.82 13.76 -3.52
CA PRO A 71 -11.42 15.04 -3.19
C PRO A 71 -12.78 14.88 -2.49
N GLY A 72 -12.97 15.53 -1.35
CA GLY A 72 -14.25 15.56 -0.62
C GLY A 72 -14.46 14.42 0.40
N GLU A 73 -13.53 13.48 0.52
CA GLU A 73 -13.57 12.50 1.61
C GLU A 73 -13.14 13.20 2.92
N ARG A 74 -13.90 13.01 4.00
CA ARG A 74 -13.54 13.58 5.30
C ARG A 74 -12.50 12.67 5.93
N VAL A 75 -11.31 13.19 6.21
CA VAL A 75 -10.32 12.49 7.04
C VAL A 75 -10.89 12.39 8.45
N THR A 76 -11.65 11.32 8.73
CA THR A 76 -11.97 10.94 10.10
C THR A 76 -10.72 10.30 10.69
N GLY A 77 -9.76 11.14 11.07
CA GLY A 77 -8.61 10.70 11.85
C GLY A 77 -9.10 10.22 13.21
N THR A 78 -9.08 8.91 13.42
CA THR A 78 -9.07 8.34 14.77
C THR A 78 -7.74 8.65 15.42
N GLN A 79 -7.82 9.33 16.57
CA GLN A 79 -6.73 9.48 17.54
C GLN A 79 -6.24 8.14 18.05
#